data_AF-A0A560XKH2-F1
#
_entry.id   AF-A0A560XKH2-F1
#
_cell.length_a   1.000
_cell.length_b   1.000
_cell.length_c   1.000
_cell.angle_alpha   90.00
_cell.angle_beta   90.00
_cell.angle_gamma   90.00
#
_symmetry.space_group_name_H-M   'P 1'
#
loop_
_entity.id
_entity.type
_entity.pdbx_description
1 polymer ?
#
loop_
_entity_poly.entity_id
_entity_poly.type
_entity_poly.pdbx_seq_one_letter_code
_entity_poly.pdbx_strand_id
1 'polypeptide(L)'
;MIFIAPLMLLVTTAAAAPADPVGMGRKAYSQCLSAQIQPGLEKKLTLGDFQADMKKTCAAKETAFRTAIVAADKADGMSEKAAQADADDQISEYVDKITSEYEDYNAPG
;
A
#
# COMPACT_ATOMS: atom_id res chain seq x y z
N MET A 1 27.96 44.78 -36.38
CA MET A 1 28.62 43.69 -35.62
C MET A 1 27.53 42.98 -34.84
N ILE A 2 27.11 41.81 -35.30
CA ILE A 2 26.07 41.00 -34.64
C ILE A 2 26.78 40.14 -33.60
N PHE A 3 26.56 40.43 -32.32
CA PHE A 3 27.02 39.58 -31.22
C PHE A 3 26.10 38.36 -31.13
N ILE A 4 26.59 37.21 -31.58
CA ILE A 4 25.92 35.93 -31.41
C ILE A 4 26.28 35.44 -30.00
N ALA A 5 25.37 35.64 -29.04
CA ALA A 5 25.52 35.06 -27.71
C ALA A 5 25.13 33.57 -27.76
N PRO A 6 25.95 32.64 -27.26
CA PRO A 6 25.59 31.22 -27.24
C PRO A 6 24.56 31.02 -26.13
N LEU A 7 23.34 30.66 -26.53
CA LEU A 7 22.31 30.18 -25.63
C LEU A 7 22.79 28.86 -25.00
N MET A 8 23.34 28.93 -23.79
CA MET A 8 23.60 27.74 -22.98
C MET A 8 22.26 27.06 -22.68
N LEU A 9 21.98 25.94 -23.34
CA LEU A 9 20.95 25.00 -22.91
C LEU A 9 21.38 24.41 -21.57
N LEU A 10 20.79 24.89 -20.48
CA LEU A 10 20.79 24.20 -19.20
C LEU A 10 19.90 22.97 -19.34
N VAL A 11 20.51 21.82 -19.62
CA VAL A 11 19.84 20.52 -19.50
C VAL A 11 19.67 20.26 -18.00
N THR A 12 18.53 20.65 -17.45
CA THR A 12 18.11 20.21 -16.12
C THR A 12 17.82 18.71 -16.23
N THR A 13 18.78 17.89 -15.85
CA THR A 13 18.51 16.47 -15.60
C THR A 13 17.50 16.40 -14.46
N ALA A 14 16.23 16.13 -14.77
CA ALA A 14 15.25 15.77 -13.76
C ALA A 14 15.76 14.50 -13.09
N ALA A 15 16.36 14.63 -11.91
CA ALA A 15 16.67 13.49 -11.07
C ALA A 15 15.34 12.77 -10.81
N ALA A 16 15.23 11.51 -11.24
CA ALA A 16 14.08 10.69 -10.89
C ALA A 16 13.96 10.72 -9.36
N ALA A 17 12.77 11.05 -8.86
CA ALA A 17 12.50 10.98 -7.43
C ALA A 17 12.89 9.59 -6.92
N PRO A 18 13.47 9.49 -5.70
CA PRO A 18 13.80 8.20 -5.13
C PRO A 18 12.55 7.31 -5.13
N ALA A 19 12.72 6.04 -5.50
CA ALA A 19 11.65 5.08 -5.41
C ALA A 19 11.18 4.97 -3.95
N ASP A 20 9.86 4.94 -3.72
CA ASP A 20 9.23 4.71 -2.43
C ASP A 20 8.49 3.35 -2.44
N PRO A 21 9.20 2.23 -2.21
CA PRO A 21 8.59 0.91 -2.22
C PRO A 21 7.49 0.75 -1.16
N VAL A 22 7.63 1.41 0.00
CA VAL A 22 6.65 1.34 1.10
C VAL A 22 5.36 2.01 0.68
N GLY A 23 5.42 3.25 0.16
CA GLY A 23 4.25 3.96 -0.34
C GLY A 23 3.58 3.27 -1.53
N MET A 24 4.36 2.69 -2.44
CA MET A 24 3.83 1.88 -3.54
C MET A 24 3.12 0.61 -3.04
N GLY A 25 3.73 -0.11 -2.09
CA GLY A 25 3.15 -1.30 -1.46
C GLY A 25 1.85 -0.98 -0.72
N ARG A 26 1.87 0.08 0.09
CA ARG A 26 0.72 0.62 0.84
C ARG A 26 -0.46 0.91 -0.09
N LYS A 27 -0.20 1.63 -1.18
CA LYS A 27 -1.21 1.96 -2.19
C LYS A 27 -1.78 0.70 -2.84
N ALA A 28 -0.92 -0.23 -3.27
CA ALA A 28 -1.37 -1.45 -3.94
C ALA A 28 -2.19 -2.36 -3.01
N TYR A 29 -1.80 -2.47 -1.74
CA TYR A 29 -2.52 -3.27 -0.76
C TYR A 29 -3.88 -2.66 -0.43
N SER A 30 -3.92 -1.39 -0.03
CA SER A 30 -5.17 -0.68 0.28
C SER A 30 -6.16 -0.68 -0.89
N GLN A 31 -5.71 -0.51 -2.12
CA GLN A 31 -6.55 -0.61 -3.32
C GLN A 31 -7.11 -2.02 -3.51
N CYS A 32 -6.31 -3.06 -3.25
CA CYS A 32 -6.78 -4.45 -3.35
C CYS A 32 -7.89 -4.73 -2.33
N LEU A 33 -7.70 -4.32 -1.07
CA LEU A 33 -8.67 -4.49 0.01
C LEU A 33 -9.98 -3.76 -0.31
N SER A 34 -9.87 -2.48 -0.71
CA SER A 34 -11.02 -1.64 -1.10
C SER A 34 -11.83 -2.26 -2.23
N ALA A 35 -11.17 -2.88 -3.21
CA ALA A 35 -11.83 -3.54 -4.33
C ALA A 35 -12.62 -4.80 -3.93
N GLN A 36 -12.48 -5.31 -2.70
CA GLN A 36 -13.24 -6.47 -2.23
C GLN A 36 -14.58 -6.11 -1.58
N ILE A 37 -14.77 -4.87 -1.12
CA ILE A 37 -16.00 -4.47 -0.40
C ILE A 37 -17.23 -4.76 -1.25
N GLN A 38 -17.33 -4.15 -2.43
CA GLN A 38 -18.51 -4.28 -3.28
C GLN A 38 -18.79 -5.74 -3.69
N PRO A 39 -17.81 -6.53 -4.17
CA PRO A 39 -18.01 -7.96 -4.41
C PRO A 39 -18.48 -8.73 -3.17
N GLY A 40 -17.96 -8.40 -1.99
CA GLY A 40 -18.37 -9.01 -0.73
C GLY A 40 -19.82 -8.72 -0.38
N LEU A 41 -20.28 -7.48 -0.62
CA LEU A 41 -21.66 -7.05 -0.38
C LEU A 41 -22.62 -7.72 -1.38
N GLU A 42 -22.26 -7.75 -2.67
CA GLU A 42 -23.05 -8.38 -3.73
C GLU A 42 -23.23 -9.89 -3.50
N LYS A 43 -22.17 -10.57 -3.04
CA LYS A 43 -22.20 -11.97 -2.66
C LYS A 43 -22.84 -12.23 -1.28
N LYS A 44 -23.15 -11.17 -0.52
CA LYS A 44 -23.67 -11.24 0.87
C LYS A 44 -22.78 -12.12 1.76
N LEU A 45 -21.47 -11.94 1.67
CA LEU A 45 -20.53 -12.68 2.50
C LEU A 45 -20.80 -12.39 3.98
N THR A 46 -20.59 -13.39 4.83
CA THR A 46 -20.45 -13.11 6.26
C THR A 46 -19.16 -12.30 6.48
N LEU A 47 -19.05 -11.61 7.62
CA LEU A 47 -17.83 -10.88 7.96
C LEU A 47 -16.58 -11.77 7.89
N GLY A 48 -16.67 -12.99 8.43
CA GLY A 48 -15.59 -13.96 8.40
C GLY A 48 -15.24 -14.41 6.98
N ASP A 49 -16.24 -14.63 6.11
CA ASP A 49 -16.01 -15.00 4.72
C ASP A 49 -15.39 -13.83 3.92
N PHE A 50 -15.82 -12.60 4.18
CA PHE A 50 -15.23 -11.40 3.58
C PHE A 50 -13.75 -11.27 3.95
N GLN A 51 -13.42 -11.40 5.25
CA GLN A 51 -12.04 -11.36 5.72
C GLN A 51 -11.17 -12.46 5.08
N ALA A 52 -11.70 -13.69 4.99
CA ALA A 52 -11.00 -14.79 4.36
C ALA A 52 -10.78 -14.57 2.85
N ASP A 53 -11.80 -14.09 2.14
CA ASP A 53 -11.72 -13.83 0.69
C ASP A 53 -10.75 -12.70 0.37
N MET A 54 -10.78 -11.60 1.14
CA MET A 54 -9.85 -10.48 0.96
C MET A 54 -8.41 -10.91 1.25
N LYS A 55 -8.17 -11.66 2.34
CA LYS A 55 -6.83 -12.13 2.71
C LYS A 55 -6.26 -13.02 1.62
N LYS A 56 -7.07 -13.93 1.07
CA LYS A 56 -6.67 -14.78 -0.05
C LYS A 56 -6.39 -13.98 -1.32
N THR A 57 -7.29 -13.06 -1.67
CA THR A 57 -7.22 -12.28 -2.92
C THR A 57 -6.05 -11.29 -2.91
N CYS A 58 -5.76 -10.69 -1.76
CA CYS A 58 -4.74 -9.66 -1.61
C CYS A 58 -3.39 -10.16 -1.08
N ALA A 59 -3.22 -11.46 -0.85
CA ALA A 59 -2.01 -12.07 -0.26
C ALA A 59 -0.70 -11.65 -0.95
N ALA A 60 -0.69 -11.56 -2.28
CA ALA A 60 0.50 -11.16 -3.02
C ALA A 60 0.87 -9.67 -2.79
N LYS A 61 -0.14 -8.79 -2.66
CA LYS A 61 0.06 -7.37 -2.37
C LYS A 61 0.45 -7.15 -0.91
N GLU A 62 -0.16 -7.90 0.00
CA GLU A 62 0.22 -7.94 1.41
C GLU A 62 1.70 -8.33 1.57
N THR A 63 2.12 -9.42 0.92
CA THR A 63 3.52 -9.90 0.96
C THR A 63 4.50 -8.85 0.43
N ALA A 64 4.16 -8.19 -0.68
CA ALA A 64 4.99 -7.12 -1.24
C ALA A 64 5.09 -5.91 -0.30
N PHE A 65 3.97 -5.51 0.31
CA PHE A 65 3.94 -4.41 1.27
C PHE A 65 4.75 -4.74 2.53
N ARG A 66 4.53 -5.93 3.12
CA ARG A 66 5.31 -6.43 4.27
C ARG A 66 6.80 -6.40 3.99
N THR A 67 7.20 -6.92 2.83
CA THR A 67 8.61 -6.96 2.42
C THR A 67 9.20 -5.56 2.31
N ALA A 68 8.44 -4.59 1.78
CA ALA A 68 8.88 -3.21 1.66
C ALA A 68 9.06 -2.54 3.03
N ILE A 69 8.12 -2.73 3.97
CA ILE A 69 8.23 -2.22 5.35
C ILE A 69 9.47 -2.80 6.02
N VAL A 70 9.59 -4.13 6.05
CA VAL A 70 10.70 -4.80 6.72
C VAL A 70 12.05 -4.35 6.14
N ALA A 71 12.14 -4.14 4.82
CA ALA A 71 13.35 -3.64 4.19
C ALA A 71 13.68 -2.20 4.60
N ALA A 72 12.68 -1.31 4.66
CA ALA A 72 12.85 0.07 5.06
C ALA A 72 13.26 0.18 6.53
N ASP A 73 12.54 -0.49 7.43
CA ASP A 73 12.81 -0.48 8.87
C ASP A 73 14.23 -0.98 9.21
N LYS A 74 14.68 -2.01 8.50
CA LYS A 74 16.05 -2.53 8.64
C LYS A 74 17.09 -1.54 8.12
N ALA A 75 16.79 -0.82 7.04
CA ALA A 75 17.66 0.25 6.55
C ALA A 75 17.74 1.41 7.57
N ASP A 76 16.68 1.63 8.34
CA ASP A 76 16.60 2.61 9.43
C ASP A 76 17.16 2.09 10.78
N GLY A 77 17.67 0.85 10.81
CA GLY A 77 18.40 0.27 11.94
C GLY A 77 17.55 -0.55 12.91
N MET A 78 16.29 -0.85 12.58
CA MET A 78 15.47 -1.75 13.39
C MET A 78 15.97 -3.20 13.32
N SER A 79 15.80 -3.93 14.43
CA SER A 79 16.03 -5.38 14.43
C SER A 79 15.00 -6.09 13.55
N GLU A 80 15.36 -7.26 13.00
CA GLU A 80 14.44 -8.10 12.21
C GLU A 80 13.09 -8.33 12.92
N LYS A 81 13.12 -8.64 14.22
CA LYS A 81 11.91 -8.87 15.01
C LYS A 81 11.04 -7.61 15.12
N ALA A 82 11.67 -6.45 15.33
CA ALA A 82 10.95 -5.18 15.44
C ALA A 82 10.34 -4.77 14.09
N ALA A 83 11.09 -4.94 13.00
CA ALA A 83 10.62 -4.65 11.64
C ALA A 83 9.46 -5.57 11.22
N GLN A 84 9.51 -6.86 11.61
CA GLN A 84 8.39 -7.76 11.39
C GLN A 84 7.16 -7.32 12.19
N ALA A 85 7.32 -6.95 13.46
CA ALA A 85 6.21 -6.48 14.29
C ALA A 85 5.57 -5.20 13.73
N ASP A 86 6.37 -4.23 13.27
CA ASP A 86 5.85 -3.01 12.64
C ASP A 86 5.07 -3.32 11.35
N ALA A 87 5.60 -4.23 10.52
CA ALA A 87 4.90 -4.65 9.32
C ALA A 87 3.58 -5.37 9.64
N ASP A 88 3.52 -6.17 10.71
CA ASP A 88 2.31 -6.84 11.18
C ASP A 88 1.27 -5.82 11.65
N ASP A 89 1.69 -4.84 12.47
CA ASP A 89 0.84 -3.77 12.98
C ASP A 89 0.25 -2.94 11.83
N GLN A 90 1.09 -2.45 10.92
CA GLN A 90 0.64 -1.67 9.77
C GLN A 90 -0.35 -2.45 8.88
N ILE A 91 -0.12 -3.74 8.65
CA ILE A 91 -1.04 -4.57 7.86
C ILE A 91 -2.37 -4.73 8.59
N SER A 92 -2.34 -4.98 9.90
CA SER A 92 -3.56 -5.13 10.71
C SER A 92 -4.43 -3.88 10.69
N GLU A 93 -3.85 -2.67 10.74
CA GLU A 93 -4.61 -1.42 10.67
C GLU A 93 -5.43 -1.30 9.38
N TYR A 94 -4.88 -1.74 8.23
CA TYR A 94 -5.63 -1.75 6.97
C TYR A 94 -6.73 -2.81 6.95
N VAL A 95 -6.47 -3.99 7.53
CA VAL A 95 -7.45 -5.07 7.62
C VAL A 95 -8.60 -4.68 8.55
N ASP A 96 -8.31 -4.06 9.68
CA ASP A 96 -9.32 -3.59 10.64
C ASP A 96 -10.16 -2.47 10.01
N LYS A 97 -9.52 -1.50 9.36
CA LYS A 97 -10.21 -0.42 8.67
C LYS A 97 -11.18 -0.95 7.61
N ILE A 98 -10.71 -1.82 6.71
CA ILE A 98 -11.57 -2.31 5.63
C ILE A 98 -12.68 -3.25 6.14
N THR A 99 -12.42 -3.98 7.23
CA THR A 99 -13.43 -4.77 7.92
C THR A 99 -14.53 -3.86 8.46
N SER A 100 -14.15 -2.79 9.17
CA SER A 100 -15.11 -1.81 9.70
C SER A 100 -15.92 -1.15 8.59
N GLU A 101 -15.27 -0.73 7.49
CA GLU A 101 -15.98 -0.14 6.34
C GLU A 101 -17.00 -1.14 5.74
N TYR A 102 -16.64 -2.43 5.64
CA TYR A 102 -17.56 -3.46 5.17
C TYR A 102 -18.77 -3.64 6.09
N GLU A 103 -18.55 -3.67 7.41
CA GLU A 103 -19.63 -3.76 8.41
C GLU A 103 -20.57 -2.56 8.33
N ASP A 104 -20.02 -1.35 8.22
CA ASP A 104 -20.80 -0.12 8.10
C ASP A 104 -21.70 -0.14 6.85
N TYR A 105 -21.19 -0.61 5.70
CA TYR A 105 -21.99 -0.74 4.48
C TYR A 105 -23.02 -1.87 4.52
N ASN A 106 -22.79 -2.90 5.34
CA ASN A 106 -23.67 -4.05 5.47
C ASN A 106 -24.71 -3.87 6.60
N ALA A 107 -24.61 -2.81 7.40
CA ALA A 107 -25.57 -2.49 8.44
C ALA A 107 -26.95 -2.19 7.83
N PRO A 108 -28.05 -2.75 8.39
CA PRO A 108 -29.39 -2.37 7.99
C PRO A 108 -29.64 -0.90 8.37
N GLY A 109 -30.02 -0.10 7.39
CA GLY A 109 -30.40 1.32 7.58
C GLY A 109 -31.71 1.52 8.33
#